data_AF-A0A3C1J8P6-F1
#
_entry.id   AF-A0A3C1J8P6-F1
#
_cell.length_a   1.000
_cell.length_b   1.000
_cell.length_c   1.000
_cell.angle_alpha   90.00
_cell.angle_beta   90.00
_cell.angle_gamma   90.00
#
_symmetry.space_group_name_H-M   'P 1'
#
loop_
_entity.id
_entity.type
_entity.pdbx_description
1 polymer ?
#
loop_
_entity_poly.entity_id
_entity_poly.type
_entity_poly.pdbx_seq_one_letter_code
_entity_poly.pdbx_strand_id
1 'polypeptide(L)'
;MPSNLGIIEGFYGEPWSWGERADWVSFLRKNGFSFYIYAPKGDAYLRKKWREPFPKVHEEKLAKLSVQCHNIGLDFGVGFSPYEIYLGPFDLEAKRLLQAKLDVFNRLGVNKLCILMDDMKGDLPSLAERQVEIMNWIAVRSAAKQLVFCPTYYSTDPVLEKLFGKMPEGYLQKLGAELDQKVSVFWTGEEVCSKSYTPEHLTEVAGRLGRKPFIWDNYPVNDGPRMCKFLHLRPSTGRPAAMRDLVSGHAVNPMNQSTLSKIVLLTLKAAFDKGAAYDPAKAFRRAADAVTCKEMAELLERDLPVFMDKGLDALTQAETVALREDYTYFLEARENDTGKAAREIVDWLSGRYTVTKDLFLTQ
;
A
#
# COMPACT_ATOMS: atom_id res chain seq x y z
N MET A 1 2.71 20.43 -10.70
CA MET A 1 3.24 20.07 -9.37
C MET A 1 3.93 18.71 -9.47
N PRO A 2 4.97 18.41 -8.67
CA PRO A 2 5.48 17.04 -8.58
C PRO A 2 4.31 16.10 -8.25
N SER A 3 4.24 14.93 -8.88
CA SER A 3 3.17 13.97 -8.60
C SER A 3 3.23 13.56 -7.13
N ASN A 4 2.17 13.82 -6.35
CA ASN A 4 2.01 13.24 -5.00
C ASN A 4 1.58 11.76 -5.14
N LEU A 5 2.43 10.98 -5.78
CA LEU A 5 2.29 9.58 -6.13
C LEU A 5 3.47 8.82 -5.53
N GLY A 6 3.19 7.73 -4.84
CA GLY A 6 4.18 6.90 -4.19
C GLY A 6 3.59 5.55 -3.81
N ILE A 7 4.22 4.87 -2.86
CA ILE A 7 3.73 3.57 -2.39
C ILE A 7 3.42 3.58 -0.91
N ILE A 8 2.56 2.64 -0.52
CA ILE A 8 2.39 2.19 0.84
C ILE A 8 2.65 0.68 0.87
N GLU A 9 3.66 0.24 1.62
CA GLU A 9 3.93 -1.19 1.87
C GLU A 9 2.86 -1.70 2.85
N GLY A 10 1.60 -1.80 2.41
CA GLY A 10 0.43 -1.98 3.28
C GLY A 10 -0.18 -3.37 3.25
N PHE A 11 0.51 -4.33 2.62
CA PHE A 11 0.03 -5.68 2.37
C PHE A 11 0.26 -6.64 3.55
N TYR A 12 -0.52 -7.72 3.57
CA TYR A 12 -0.37 -8.90 4.41
C TYR A 12 0.65 -9.90 3.83
N GLY A 13 1.15 -10.83 4.65
CA GLY A 13 2.13 -11.84 4.26
C GLY A 13 3.56 -11.54 4.72
N GLU A 14 4.56 -12.15 4.07
CA GLU A 14 5.98 -11.89 4.34
C GLU A 14 6.31 -10.44 3.93
N PRO A 15 6.78 -9.58 4.85
CA PRO A 15 7.21 -8.22 4.51
C PRO A 15 8.46 -8.25 3.65
N TRP A 16 8.67 -7.20 2.86
CA TRP A 16 9.91 -7.08 2.09
C TRP A 16 11.15 -7.05 3.00
N SER A 17 12.23 -7.61 2.50
CA SER A 17 13.54 -7.50 3.12
C SER A 17 14.03 -6.04 3.10
N TRP A 18 14.95 -5.71 4.00
CA TRP A 18 15.54 -4.37 4.05
C TRP A 18 16.32 -4.01 2.77
N GLY A 19 16.87 -4.99 2.06
CA GLY A 19 17.51 -4.79 0.76
C GLY A 19 16.51 -4.38 -0.30
N GLU A 20 15.38 -5.08 -0.39
CA GLU A 20 14.29 -4.72 -1.30
C GLU A 20 13.75 -3.31 -1.02
N ARG A 21 13.59 -2.93 0.24
CA ARG A 21 13.16 -1.57 0.61
C ARG A 21 14.14 -0.50 0.11
N ALA A 22 15.45 -0.75 0.21
CA ALA A 22 16.47 0.16 -0.31
C ALA A 22 16.45 0.26 -1.84
N ASP A 23 16.23 -0.87 -2.54
CA ASP A 23 16.05 -0.90 -4.00
C ASP A 23 14.82 -0.07 -4.41
N TRP A 24 13.73 -0.17 -3.64
CA TRP A 24 12.50 0.60 -3.86
C TRP A 24 12.69 2.09 -3.72
N VAL A 25 13.43 2.55 -2.72
CA VAL A 25 13.74 3.98 -2.53
C VAL A 25 14.41 4.55 -3.78
N SER A 26 15.41 3.84 -4.31
CA SER A 26 16.12 4.24 -5.54
C SER A 26 15.19 4.20 -6.78
N PHE A 27 14.41 3.12 -6.92
CA PHE A 27 13.45 2.95 -8.02
C PHE A 27 12.40 4.06 -8.06
N LEU A 28 11.79 4.40 -6.92
CA LEU A 28 10.75 5.41 -6.82
C LEU A 28 11.27 6.77 -7.27
N ARG A 29 12.43 7.18 -6.74
CA ARG A 29 13.00 8.48 -7.07
C ARG A 29 13.40 8.57 -8.54
N LYS A 30 14.02 7.53 -9.09
CA LYS A 30 14.43 7.44 -10.51
C LYS A 30 13.23 7.60 -11.46
N ASN A 31 12.07 7.08 -11.08
CA ASN A 31 10.87 7.07 -11.93
C ASN A 31 9.86 8.18 -11.59
N GLY A 32 10.27 9.18 -10.79
CA GLY A 32 9.47 10.38 -10.52
C GLY A 32 8.34 10.19 -9.51
N PHE A 33 8.40 9.16 -8.66
CA PHE A 33 7.56 9.03 -7.48
C PHE A 33 8.12 9.91 -6.35
N SER A 34 7.25 10.30 -5.41
CA SER A 34 7.59 11.29 -4.37
C SER A 34 7.69 10.74 -2.96
N PHE A 35 7.17 9.54 -2.68
CA PHE A 35 7.20 9.00 -1.32
C PHE A 35 7.20 7.47 -1.22
N TYR A 36 7.68 6.98 -0.08
CA TYR A 36 7.60 5.60 0.39
C TYR A 36 6.96 5.59 1.78
N ILE A 37 5.85 4.88 1.98
CA ILE A 37 5.24 4.69 3.31
C ILE A 37 5.50 3.26 3.79
N TYR A 38 6.28 3.12 4.86
CA TYR A 38 6.50 1.85 5.56
C TYR A 38 5.26 1.52 6.41
N ALA A 39 4.48 0.52 6.03
CA ALA A 39 3.27 0.12 6.76
C ALA A 39 2.99 -1.41 6.75
N PRO A 40 4.01 -2.30 6.74
CA PRO A 40 3.76 -3.72 6.54
C PRO A 40 2.87 -4.27 7.67
N LYS A 41 1.76 -4.92 7.31
CA LYS A 41 0.80 -5.45 8.30
C LYS A 41 1.45 -6.47 9.24
N GLY A 42 2.48 -7.18 8.77
CA GLY A 42 3.27 -8.11 9.58
C GLY A 42 4.19 -7.47 10.64
N ASP A 43 4.35 -6.14 10.66
CA ASP A 43 5.11 -5.46 11.71
C ASP A 43 4.24 -5.21 12.96
N ALA A 44 4.33 -6.13 13.91
CA ALA A 44 3.54 -6.07 15.13
C ALA A 44 3.77 -4.78 15.94
N TYR A 45 4.95 -4.15 15.91
CA TYR A 45 5.25 -2.95 16.71
C TYR A 45 4.61 -1.67 16.15
N LEU A 46 4.12 -1.72 14.91
CA LEU A 46 3.27 -0.70 14.31
C LEU A 46 1.78 -1.03 14.40
N ARG A 47 1.42 -2.22 14.88
CA ARG A 47 0.03 -2.70 15.00
C ARG A 47 -0.24 -3.34 16.36
N LYS A 48 -0.35 -4.67 16.46
CA LYS A 48 -0.86 -5.35 17.68
C LYS A 48 -0.01 -5.14 18.93
N LYS A 49 1.30 -4.96 18.78
CA LYS A 49 2.26 -4.66 19.85
C LYS A 49 2.63 -3.17 19.91
N TRP A 50 1.77 -2.27 19.42
CA TRP A 50 2.08 -0.83 19.42
C TRP A 50 2.34 -0.23 20.81
N ARG A 51 1.85 -0.87 21.88
CA ARG A 51 2.12 -0.44 23.26
C ARG A 51 3.53 -0.80 23.74
N GLU A 52 4.22 -1.69 23.03
CA GLU A 52 5.61 -2.06 23.31
C GLU A 52 6.58 -1.10 22.59
N PRO A 53 7.74 -0.80 23.20
CA PRO A 53 8.80 -0.06 22.54
C PRO A 53 9.31 -0.84 21.32
N PHE A 54 9.81 -0.12 20.31
CA PHE A 54 10.50 -0.79 19.21
C PHE A 54 11.76 -1.51 19.72
N PRO A 55 12.06 -2.72 19.23
CA PRO A 55 13.38 -3.29 19.40
C PRO A 55 14.42 -2.34 18.80
N LYS A 56 15.53 -2.12 19.49
CA LYS A 56 16.57 -1.17 19.07
C LYS A 56 17.08 -1.43 17.64
N VAL A 57 17.33 -2.70 17.30
CA VAL A 57 17.76 -3.11 15.96
C VAL A 57 16.71 -2.76 14.89
N HIS A 58 15.43 -2.81 15.24
CA HIS A 58 14.35 -2.46 14.35
C HIS A 58 14.29 -0.95 14.11
N GLU A 59 14.37 -0.14 15.18
CA GLU A 59 14.46 1.33 15.08
C GLU A 59 15.69 1.78 14.26
N GLU A 60 16.85 1.14 14.44
CA GLU A 60 18.06 1.41 13.66
C GLU A 60 17.88 1.13 12.16
N LYS A 61 17.13 0.08 11.81
CA LYS A 61 16.83 -0.25 10.40
C LYS A 61 15.86 0.75 9.78
N LEU A 62 14.84 1.18 10.51
CA LEU A 62 13.94 2.26 10.08
C LEU A 62 14.70 3.59 9.91
N ALA A 63 15.60 3.92 10.84
CA ALA A 63 16.44 5.12 10.74
C ALA A 63 17.31 5.10 9.48
N LYS A 64 17.92 3.96 9.15
CA LYS A 64 18.69 3.79 7.91
C LYS A 64 17.83 4.01 6.65
N LEU A 65 16.62 3.43 6.62
CA LEU A 65 15.70 3.60 5.50
C LEU A 65 15.23 5.06 5.37
N SER A 66 14.94 5.73 6.49
CA SER A 66 14.59 7.16 6.52
C SER A 66 15.71 8.03 5.93
N VAL A 67 16.95 7.83 6.39
CA VAL A 67 18.13 8.54 5.87
C VAL A 67 18.32 8.30 4.37
N GLN A 68 18.15 7.06 3.90
CA GLN A 68 18.23 6.75 2.47
C GLN A 68 17.19 7.53 1.65
N CYS A 69 15.93 7.60 2.12
CA CYS A 69 14.89 8.39 1.46
C CYS A 69 15.27 9.88 1.40
N HIS A 70 15.67 10.48 2.53
CA HIS A 70 16.00 11.90 2.60
C HIS A 70 17.19 12.27 1.74
N ASN A 71 18.24 11.43 1.70
CA ASN A 71 19.44 11.68 0.90
C ASN A 71 19.18 11.84 -0.60
N ILE A 72 18.07 11.27 -1.10
CA ILE A 72 17.69 11.37 -2.51
C ILE A 72 16.43 12.24 -2.74
N GLY A 73 15.94 12.91 -1.68
CA GLY A 73 14.77 13.78 -1.73
C GLY A 73 13.44 13.05 -1.90
N LEU A 74 13.34 11.79 -1.42
CA LEU A 74 12.09 11.04 -1.33
C LEU A 74 11.48 11.24 0.06
N ASP A 75 10.16 11.45 0.14
CA ASP A 75 9.47 11.53 1.42
C ASP A 75 9.40 10.15 2.09
N PHE A 76 9.94 10.04 3.30
CA PHE A 76 9.79 8.85 4.13
C PHE A 76 8.51 8.94 4.96
N GLY A 77 7.66 7.93 4.85
CA GLY A 77 6.42 7.82 5.60
C GLY A 77 6.33 6.55 6.45
N VAL A 78 5.50 6.60 7.49
CA VAL A 78 5.19 5.46 8.35
C VAL A 78 3.69 5.32 8.50
N GLY A 79 3.16 4.13 8.24
CA GLY A 79 1.83 3.70 8.62
C GLY A 79 1.84 3.10 10.02
N PHE A 80 1.06 3.70 10.91
CA PHE A 80 0.95 3.30 12.29
C PHE A 80 -0.51 3.01 12.64
N SER A 81 -0.78 1.76 13.01
CA SER A 81 -2.07 1.31 13.49
C SER A 81 -2.03 1.21 15.01
N PRO A 82 -2.48 2.22 15.78
CA PRO A 82 -2.64 2.08 17.22
C PRO A 82 -3.81 1.13 17.52
N TYR A 83 -3.57 -0.16 17.30
CA TYR A 83 -4.59 -1.22 17.20
C TYR A 83 -5.58 -1.14 18.37
N GLU A 84 -6.85 -0.97 18.01
CA GLU A 84 -8.02 -0.89 18.90
C GLU A 84 -7.94 0.15 20.02
N ILE A 85 -7.08 1.17 19.89
CA ILE A 85 -6.96 2.24 20.91
C ILE A 85 -8.30 2.92 21.21
N TYR A 86 -9.18 3.05 20.21
CA TYR A 86 -10.50 3.67 20.33
C TYR A 86 -11.54 2.79 21.04
N LEU A 87 -11.28 1.51 21.31
CA LEU A 87 -12.21 0.67 22.08
C LEU A 87 -12.10 0.96 23.59
N GLY A 88 -10.91 1.31 24.06
CA GLY A 88 -10.64 1.68 25.45
C GLY A 88 -10.81 3.18 25.75
N PRO A 89 -10.62 3.59 27.01
CA PRO A 89 -10.53 5.00 27.36
C PRO A 89 -9.25 5.63 26.76
N PHE A 90 -9.35 6.86 26.27
CA PHE A 90 -8.19 7.65 25.83
C PHE A 90 -7.58 8.45 27.00
N ASP A 91 -7.18 7.71 28.03
CA ASP A 91 -6.68 8.21 29.31
C ASP A 91 -5.18 8.59 29.25
N LEU A 92 -4.61 8.91 30.42
CA LEU A 92 -3.22 9.32 30.55
C LEU A 92 -2.23 8.23 30.10
N GLU A 93 -2.54 6.95 30.34
CA GLU A 93 -1.64 5.85 29.98
C GLU A 93 -1.67 5.61 28.47
N ALA A 94 -2.85 5.59 27.85
CA ALA A 94 -2.98 5.52 26.40
C ALA A 94 -2.23 6.66 25.70
N LYS A 95 -2.38 7.89 26.22
CA LYS A 95 -1.68 9.09 25.73
C LYS A 95 -0.17 8.99 25.91
N ARG A 96 0.32 8.46 27.04
CA ARG A 96 1.76 8.27 27.30
C ARG A 96 2.39 7.27 26.32
N LEU A 97 1.74 6.13 26.09
CA LEU A 97 2.22 5.11 25.15
C LEU A 97 2.20 5.63 23.71
N LEU A 98 1.15 6.37 23.33
CA LEU A 98 1.05 7.00 22.02
C LEU A 98 2.12 8.07 21.82
N GLN A 99 2.36 8.92 22.83
CA GLN A 99 3.43 9.92 22.81
C GLN A 99 4.79 9.26 22.55
N ALA A 100 5.09 8.16 23.24
CA ALA A 100 6.36 7.45 23.06
C ALA A 100 6.59 6.99 21.61
N LYS A 101 5.53 6.56 20.90
CA LYS A 101 5.61 6.23 19.46
C LYS A 101 5.80 7.48 18.60
N LEU A 102 5.08 8.57 18.88
CA LEU A 102 5.26 9.84 18.18
C LEU A 102 6.69 10.36 18.33
N ASP A 103 7.29 10.24 19.51
CA ASP A 103 8.68 10.65 19.76
C ASP A 103 9.66 9.86 18.90
N VAL A 104 9.44 8.55 18.71
CA VAL A 104 10.23 7.73 17.77
C VAL A 104 10.06 8.26 16.34
N PHE A 105 8.82 8.45 15.87
CA PHE A 105 8.58 8.93 14.50
C PHE A 105 9.17 10.32 14.24
N ASN A 106 9.11 11.20 15.24
CA ASN A 106 9.73 12.52 15.18
C ASN A 106 11.26 12.42 15.10
N ARG A 107 11.90 11.56 15.91
CA ARG A 107 13.36 11.30 15.85
C ARG A 107 13.79 10.67 14.53
N LEU A 108 12.98 9.80 13.96
CA LEU A 108 13.22 9.18 12.65
C LEU A 108 13.06 10.18 11.50
N GLY A 109 12.52 11.38 11.72
CA GLY A 109 12.29 12.38 10.68
C GLY A 109 11.18 11.98 9.71
N VAL A 110 10.13 11.29 10.19
CA VAL A 110 8.99 10.89 9.35
C VAL A 110 8.35 12.11 8.69
N ASN A 111 8.30 12.12 7.36
CA ASN A 111 7.68 13.18 6.58
C ASN A 111 6.16 13.02 6.48
N LYS A 112 5.70 11.77 6.30
CA LYS A 112 4.28 11.43 6.20
C LYS A 112 3.92 10.44 7.32
N LEU A 113 3.13 10.87 8.29
CA LEU A 113 2.63 9.98 9.33
C LEU A 113 1.19 9.57 8.99
N CYS A 114 0.99 8.29 8.77
CA CYS A 114 -0.29 7.71 8.45
C CYS A 114 -0.84 7.00 9.68
N ILE A 115 -1.99 7.43 10.19
CA ILE A 115 -2.67 6.78 11.33
C ILE A 115 -3.78 5.90 10.79
N LEU A 116 -3.68 4.60 11.03
CA LEU A 116 -4.45 3.59 10.32
C LEU A 116 -5.42 2.86 11.28
N MET A 117 -6.72 3.06 11.07
CA MET A 117 -7.80 2.40 11.81
C MET A 117 -8.57 1.41 10.93
N ASP A 118 -7.95 0.95 9.84
CA ASP A 118 -8.42 -0.10 8.95
C ASP A 118 -8.41 -1.47 9.65
N ASP A 119 -9.28 -2.38 9.20
CA ASP A 119 -9.31 -3.78 9.61
C ASP A 119 -9.53 -4.00 11.12
N MET A 120 -10.45 -3.24 11.70
CA MET A 120 -10.80 -3.29 13.12
C MET A 120 -12.31 -3.09 13.34
N LYS A 121 -12.81 -3.38 14.54
CA LYS A 121 -14.24 -3.31 14.90
C LYS A 121 -14.83 -1.90 14.70
N GLY A 122 -15.93 -1.79 13.96
CA GLY A 122 -16.54 -0.51 13.56
C GLY A 122 -17.99 -0.27 14.03
N ASP A 123 -18.67 -1.23 14.65
CA ASP A 123 -20.04 -1.12 15.15
C ASP A 123 -20.14 -0.43 16.53
N LEU A 124 -19.47 0.72 16.67
CA LEU A 124 -19.51 1.56 17.86
C LEU A 124 -20.20 2.90 17.54
N PRO A 125 -21.27 3.30 18.24
CA PRO A 125 -21.95 4.58 17.98
C PRO A 125 -21.03 5.82 18.03
N SER A 126 -20.05 5.83 18.95
CA SER A 126 -19.07 6.91 19.11
C SER A 126 -17.79 6.74 18.29
N LEU A 127 -17.78 5.86 17.26
CA LEU A 127 -16.57 5.54 16.51
C LEU A 127 -15.88 6.79 15.93
N ALA A 128 -16.63 7.64 15.23
CA ALA A 128 -16.09 8.87 14.63
C ALA A 128 -15.49 9.80 15.69
N GLU A 129 -16.21 10.03 16.80
CA GLU A 129 -15.80 10.90 17.90
C GLU A 129 -14.46 10.46 18.48
N ARG A 130 -14.34 9.17 18.78
CA ARG A 130 -13.12 8.61 19.36
C ARG A 130 -11.94 8.68 18.39
N GLN A 131 -12.17 8.35 17.12
CA GLN A 131 -11.11 8.41 16.12
C GLN A 131 -10.65 9.84 15.84
N VAL A 132 -11.57 10.81 15.81
CA VAL A 132 -11.25 12.24 15.73
C VAL A 132 -10.44 12.70 16.94
N GLU A 133 -10.86 12.34 18.16
CA GLU A 133 -10.15 12.71 19.40
C GLU A 133 -8.69 12.26 19.33
N ILE A 134 -8.46 10.99 18.98
CA ILE A 134 -7.13 10.40 18.88
C ILE A 134 -6.32 11.07 17.76
N MET A 135 -6.89 11.22 16.57
CA MET A 135 -6.17 11.78 15.42
C MET A 135 -5.81 13.26 15.63
N ASN A 136 -6.71 14.07 16.18
CA ASN A 136 -6.44 15.47 16.48
C ASN A 136 -5.42 15.61 17.63
N TRP A 137 -5.45 14.71 18.62
CA TRP A 137 -4.43 14.67 19.65
C TRP A 137 -3.04 14.38 19.08
N ILE A 138 -2.93 13.48 18.11
CA ILE A 138 -1.70 13.20 17.36
C ILE A 138 -1.29 14.40 16.53
N ALA A 139 -2.26 15.06 15.88
CA ALA A 139 -2.00 16.14 14.94
C ALA A 139 -1.24 17.31 15.56
N VAL A 140 -1.52 17.66 16.82
CA VAL A 140 -0.81 18.73 17.52
C VAL A 140 0.57 18.35 18.05
N ARG A 141 0.96 17.06 18.00
CA ARG A 141 2.20 16.51 18.59
C ARG A 141 3.17 15.91 17.58
N SER A 142 2.70 15.57 16.40
CA SER A 142 3.56 15.07 15.32
C SER A 142 4.34 16.20 14.66
N ALA A 143 5.61 15.95 14.37
CA ALA A 143 6.46 16.82 13.55
C ALA A 143 6.38 16.50 12.04
N ALA A 144 5.56 15.51 11.64
CA ALA A 144 5.42 15.14 10.23
C ALA A 144 4.79 16.28 9.42
N LYS A 145 5.32 16.52 8.22
CA LYS A 145 4.81 17.57 7.32
C LYS A 145 3.45 17.24 6.72
N GLN A 146 3.08 15.96 6.68
CA GLN A 146 1.76 15.52 6.24
C GLN A 146 1.23 14.43 7.17
N LEU A 147 -0.04 14.55 7.53
CA LEU A 147 -0.78 13.53 8.28
C LEU A 147 -1.85 12.94 7.37
N VAL A 148 -1.99 11.62 7.40
CA VAL A 148 -3.04 10.92 6.66
C VAL A 148 -3.76 9.95 7.59
N PHE A 149 -5.07 10.02 7.64
CA PHE A 149 -5.90 9.16 8.48
C PHE A 149 -6.59 8.11 7.62
N CYS A 150 -6.45 6.83 7.95
CA CYS A 150 -7.28 5.77 7.39
C CYS A 150 -8.43 5.48 8.36
N PRO A 151 -9.68 5.84 8.02
CA PRO A 151 -10.86 5.49 8.82
C PRO A 151 -11.10 3.99 8.78
N THR A 152 -11.95 3.48 9.68
CA THR A 152 -12.38 2.07 9.65
C THR A 152 -13.19 1.75 8.39
N TYR A 153 -14.00 2.70 7.93
CA TYR A 153 -14.73 2.62 6.67
C TYR A 153 -14.03 3.50 5.63
N TYR A 154 -13.13 2.89 4.86
CA TYR A 154 -12.25 3.55 3.88
C TYR A 154 -12.70 3.34 2.43
N SER A 155 -13.91 2.81 2.22
CA SER A 155 -14.56 2.57 0.94
C SER A 155 -16.08 2.59 1.10
N THR A 156 -16.81 2.64 -0.01
CA THR A 156 -18.25 2.32 -0.05
C THR A 156 -18.54 0.82 -0.19
N ASP A 157 -17.50 -0.02 -0.20
CA ASP A 157 -17.63 -1.47 -0.31
C ASP A 157 -18.47 -2.05 0.83
N PRO A 158 -19.62 -2.71 0.55
CA PRO A 158 -20.43 -3.36 1.58
C PRO A 158 -19.69 -4.44 2.36
N VAL A 159 -18.56 -4.96 1.84
CA VAL A 159 -17.72 -5.93 2.55
C VAL A 159 -17.19 -5.35 3.87
N LEU A 160 -16.95 -4.04 3.95
CA LEU A 160 -16.45 -3.40 5.17
C LEU A 160 -17.47 -3.51 6.30
N GLU A 161 -18.76 -3.25 6.02
CA GLU A 161 -19.80 -3.40 7.05
C GLU A 161 -20.02 -4.87 7.44
N LYS A 162 -19.84 -5.79 6.48
CA LYS A 162 -19.92 -7.23 6.76
C LYS A 162 -18.80 -7.71 7.70
N LEU A 163 -17.60 -7.13 7.57
CA LEU A 163 -16.42 -7.55 8.34
C LEU A 163 -16.29 -6.80 9.67
N PHE A 164 -16.62 -5.51 9.68
CA PHE A 164 -16.36 -4.61 10.81
C PHE A 164 -17.63 -4.18 11.55
N GLY A 165 -18.80 -4.60 11.07
CA GLY A 165 -20.10 -4.24 11.61
C GLY A 165 -20.69 -3.01 10.93
N LYS A 166 -21.92 -2.63 11.29
CA LYS A 166 -22.64 -1.54 10.62
C LYS A 166 -21.93 -0.20 10.83
N MET A 167 -21.73 0.56 9.76
CA MET A 167 -21.17 1.91 9.86
C MET A 167 -22.14 2.82 10.63
N PRO A 168 -21.67 3.56 11.64
CA PRO A 168 -22.49 4.54 12.32
C PRO A 168 -23.02 5.61 11.34
N GLU A 169 -24.25 6.06 11.57
CA GLU A 169 -24.85 7.12 10.76
C GLU A 169 -24.01 8.40 10.82
N GLY A 170 -23.80 9.04 9.67
CA GLY A 170 -23.02 10.27 9.57
C GLY A 170 -21.51 10.12 9.83
N TYR A 171 -20.98 8.89 9.94
CA TYR A 171 -19.58 8.62 10.29
C TYR A 171 -18.58 9.42 9.42
N LEU A 172 -18.68 9.33 8.09
CA LEU A 172 -17.75 10.02 7.18
C LEU A 172 -17.88 11.55 7.24
N GLN A 173 -19.11 12.06 7.36
CA GLN A 173 -19.38 13.50 7.47
C GLN A 173 -18.82 14.06 8.77
N LYS A 174 -18.95 13.32 9.88
CA LYS A 174 -18.38 13.70 11.17
C LYS A 174 -16.85 13.74 11.13
N LEU A 175 -16.21 12.71 10.57
CA LEU A 175 -14.77 12.74 10.31
C LEU A 175 -14.38 13.96 9.47
N GLY A 176 -15.12 14.22 8.40
CA GLY A 176 -14.87 15.35 7.50
C GLY A 176 -14.99 16.72 8.19
N ALA A 177 -15.94 16.86 9.11
CA ALA A 177 -16.17 18.10 9.85
C ALA A 177 -15.17 18.33 10.98
N GLU A 178 -14.77 17.27 11.70
CA GLU A 178 -14.07 17.41 12.98
C GLU A 178 -12.58 17.03 12.96
N LEU A 179 -12.10 16.28 11.97
CA LEU A 179 -10.67 16.06 11.79
C LEU A 179 -9.97 17.39 11.49
N ASP A 180 -8.81 17.61 12.12
CA ASP A 180 -7.91 18.73 11.85
C ASP A 180 -7.74 18.92 10.32
N GLN A 181 -7.84 20.17 9.87
CA GLN A 181 -7.87 20.53 8.45
C GLN A 181 -6.59 20.12 7.70
N LYS A 182 -5.46 19.94 8.40
CA LYS A 182 -4.22 19.46 7.78
C LYS A 182 -4.18 17.95 7.54
N VAL A 183 -5.15 17.20 8.08
CA VAL A 183 -5.21 15.74 7.98
C VAL A 183 -5.88 15.35 6.66
N SER A 184 -5.12 14.66 5.80
CA SER A 184 -5.68 13.99 4.62
C SER A 184 -6.38 12.69 5.05
N VAL A 185 -7.31 12.18 4.25
CA VAL A 185 -8.08 10.96 4.58
C VAL A 185 -7.89 9.93 3.47
N PHE A 186 -7.48 8.72 3.84
CA PHE A 186 -7.35 7.61 2.90
C PHE A 186 -8.71 7.15 2.38
N TRP A 187 -8.73 6.76 1.11
CA TRP A 187 -9.88 6.18 0.44
C TRP A 187 -9.43 5.15 -0.60
N THR A 188 -10.03 3.96 -0.61
CA THR A 188 -9.68 2.91 -1.58
C THR A 188 -10.57 2.89 -2.81
N GLY A 189 -11.64 3.71 -2.84
CA GLY A 189 -12.57 3.82 -3.95
C GLY A 189 -13.92 3.17 -3.65
N GLU A 190 -14.64 2.77 -4.70
CA GLU A 190 -15.97 2.15 -4.56
C GLU A 190 -15.91 0.77 -3.91
N GLU A 191 -14.78 0.07 -4.11
CA GLU A 191 -14.46 -1.23 -3.55
C GLU A 191 -13.13 -1.14 -2.75
N VAL A 192 -12.88 -2.13 -1.88
CA VAL A 192 -11.57 -2.26 -1.22
C VAL A 192 -10.44 -2.38 -2.27
N CYS A 193 -10.70 -3.15 -3.33
CA CYS A 193 -9.81 -3.27 -4.50
C CYS A 193 -10.51 -2.71 -5.74
N SER A 194 -10.62 -1.38 -5.82
CA SER A 194 -11.38 -0.70 -6.88
C SER A 194 -10.82 -0.91 -8.28
N LYS A 195 -11.71 -1.20 -9.24
CA LYS A 195 -11.37 -1.29 -10.67
C LYS A 195 -11.07 0.07 -11.31
N SER A 196 -11.66 1.15 -10.81
CA SER A 196 -11.47 2.50 -11.33
C SER A 196 -11.75 3.59 -10.30
N TYR A 197 -11.28 4.81 -10.58
CA TYR A 197 -11.57 6.03 -9.82
C TYR A 197 -12.13 7.10 -10.78
N THR A 198 -13.46 7.19 -10.87
CA THR A 198 -14.12 8.18 -11.74
C THR A 198 -14.08 9.58 -11.11
N PRO A 199 -14.02 10.65 -11.91
CA PRO A 199 -14.13 12.02 -11.40
C PRO A 199 -15.38 12.27 -10.54
N GLU A 200 -16.50 11.68 -10.95
CA GLU A 200 -17.80 11.80 -10.26
C GLU A 200 -17.72 11.22 -8.85
N HIS A 201 -17.20 9.99 -8.72
CA HIS A 201 -17.01 9.34 -7.41
C HIS A 201 -16.06 10.13 -6.51
N LEU A 202 -14.91 10.57 -7.05
CA LEU A 202 -13.93 11.34 -6.27
C LEU A 202 -14.50 12.68 -5.78
N THR A 203 -15.36 13.32 -6.59
CA THR A 203 -16.05 14.56 -6.21
C THR A 203 -17.09 14.32 -5.13
N GLU A 204 -17.87 13.24 -5.24
CA GLU A 204 -18.84 12.84 -4.22
C GLU A 204 -18.16 12.56 -2.87
N VAL A 205 -17.09 11.76 -2.88
CA VAL A 205 -16.31 11.43 -1.69
C VAL A 205 -15.69 12.69 -1.07
N ALA A 206 -15.16 13.59 -1.90
CA ALA A 206 -14.65 14.87 -1.40
C ALA A 206 -15.74 15.72 -0.73
N GLY A 207 -16.98 15.67 -1.23
CA GLY A 207 -18.14 16.30 -0.61
C GLY A 207 -18.49 15.71 0.76
N ARG A 208 -18.41 14.40 0.93
CA ARG A 208 -18.64 13.71 2.22
C ARG A 208 -17.55 13.98 3.24
N LEU A 209 -16.29 13.96 2.80
CA LEU A 209 -15.12 14.16 3.67
C LEU A 209 -14.78 15.64 3.90
N GLY A 210 -15.39 16.56 3.14
CA GLY A 210 -15.04 17.98 3.14
C GLY A 210 -13.62 18.29 2.63
N ARG A 211 -12.94 17.32 2.00
CA ARG A 211 -11.54 17.40 1.56
C ARG A 211 -11.25 16.37 0.47
N LYS A 212 -10.26 16.64 -0.39
CA LYS A 212 -9.85 15.69 -1.45
C LYS A 212 -9.32 14.39 -0.83
N PRO A 213 -9.81 13.20 -1.23
CA PRO A 213 -9.32 11.94 -0.71
C PRO A 213 -7.84 11.72 -1.06
N PHE A 214 -7.11 11.04 -0.18
CA PHE A 214 -5.81 10.47 -0.46
C PHE A 214 -6.04 9.01 -0.89
N ILE A 215 -5.71 8.66 -2.12
CA ILE A 215 -6.01 7.32 -2.62
C ILE A 215 -5.05 6.30 -2.02
N TRP A 216 -5.60 5.25 -1.43
CA TRP A 216 -4.90 3.99 -1.18
C TRP A 216 -5.34 3.00 -2.26
N ASP A 217 -4.50 2.80 -3.26
CA ASP A 217 -4.84 1.98 -4.43
C ASP A 217 -4.38 0.54 -4.21
N ASN A 218 -5.33 -0.36 -3.94
CA ASN A 218 -5.09 -1.80 -3.78
C ASN A 218 -4.94 -2.51 -5.13
N TYR A 219 -4.04 -1.98 -5.97
CA TYR A 219 -3.55 -2.62 -7.18
C TYR A 219 -2.10 -2.17 -7.43
N PRO A 220 -1.11 -3.09 -7.45
CA PRO A 220 -1.25 -4.51 -7.75
C PRO A 220 -1.34 -5.47 -6.55
N VAL A 221 -1.49 -5.02 -5.30
CA VAL A 221 -1.47 -5.94 -4.14
C VAL A 221 -2.23 -7.25 -4.37
N ASN A 222 -1.59 -8.37 -4.05
CA ASN A 222 -2.09 -9.73 -4.25
C ASN A 222 -2.04 -10.52 -2.95
N ASP A 223 -2.30 -9.86 -1.83
CA ASP A 223 -2.19 -10.47 -0.51
C ASP A 223 -3.47 -11.21 -0.09
N GLY A 224 -3.36 -11.87 1.05
CA GLY A 224 -4.45 -12.63 1.63
C GLY A 224 -4.75 -13.95 0.93
N PRO A 225 -5.64 -14.78 1.52
CA PRO A 225 -5.81 -16.18 1.13
C PRO A 225 -6.32 -16.42 -0.30
N ARG A 226 -6.97 -15.42 -0.89
CA ARG A 226 -7.54 -15.53 -2.25
C ARG A 226 -6.61 -14.96 -3.31
N MET A 227 -6.03 -13.78 -3.08
CA MET A 227 -5.27 -13.08 -4.13
C MET A 227 -3.83 -13.57 -4.25
N CYS A 228 -3.25 -14.17 -3.20
CA CYS A 228 -1.87 -14.71 -3.26
C CYS A 228 -1.69 -15.81 -4.30
N LYS A 229 -2.79 -16.32 -4.84
CA LYS A 229 -2.85 -17.30 -5.93
C LYS A 229 -2.67 -16.68 -7.30
N PHE A 230 -2.44 -15.38 -7.42
CA PHE A 230 -2.29 -14.66 -8.68
C PHE A 230 -1.09 -13.72 -8.62
N LEU A 231 -0.48 -13.40 -9.77
CA LEU A 231 0.52 -12.34 -9.90
C LEU A 231 -0.11 -11.20 -10.71
N HIS A 232 -0.44 -10.10 -10.04
CA HIS A 232 -1.13 -8.97 -10.66
C HIS A 232 -0.18 -8.11 -11.48
N LEU A 233 0.00 -8.48 -12.75
CA LEU A 233 0.96 -7.84 -13.66
C LEU A 233 0.33 -6.99 -14.76
N ARG A 234 -1.00 -7.02 -14.92
CA ARG A 234 -1.67 -6.24 -15.97
C ARG A 234 -1.35 -4.74 -15.84
N PRO A 235 -1.24 -4.03 -16.98
CA PRO A 235 -1.00 -2.59 -16.96
C PRO A 235 -2.14 -1.85 -16.27
N SER A 236 -1.80 -0.79 -15.54
CA SER A 236 -2.76 0.04 -14.82
C SER A 236 -3.79 0.63 -15.78
N THR A 237 -5.07 0.49 -15.42
CA THR A 237 -6.23 1.04 -16.12
C THR A 237 -7.25 1.53 -15.08
N GLY A 238 -8.23 2.35 -15.48
CA GLY A 238 -9.23 2.89 -14.55
C GLY A 238 -8.73 3.99 -13.63
N ARG A 239 -7.48 4.46 -13.78
CA ARG A 239 -6.88 5.58 -13.05
C ARG A 239 -6.69 6.76 -14.05
N PRO A 240 -7.76 7.44 -14.49
CA PRO A 240 -7.66 8.46 -15.52
C PRO A 240 -6.77 9.62 -15.06
N ALA A 241 -5.96 10.20 -15.94
CA ALA A 241 -5.00 11.24 -15.53
C ALA A 241 -5.65 12.47 -14.86
N ALA A 242 -6.91 12.76 -15.23
CA ALA A 242 -7.73 13.82 -14.62
C ALA A 242 -7.96 13.63 -13.11
N MET A 243 -7.85 12.41 -12.57
CA MET A 243 -8.02 12.18 -11.13
C MET A 243 -6.96 12.91 -10.29
N ARG A 244 -5.80 13.25 -10.87
CA ARG A 244 -4.72 13.97 -10.17
C ARG A 244 -5.19 15.27 -9.52
N ASP A 245 -6.16 15.95 -10.14
CA ASP A 245 -6.69 17.22 -9.63
C ASP A 245 -7.78 17.03 -8.57
N LEU A 246 -8.29 15.80 -8.39
CA LEU A 246 -9.38 15.45 -7.49
C LEU A 246 -8.92 14.75 -6.21
N VAL A 247 -7.64 14.39 -6.14
CA VAL A 247 -7.05 13.68 -5.00
C VAL A 247 -5.98 14.53 -4.31
N SER A 248 -5.78 14.31 -3.02
CA SER A 248 -4.70 14.96 -2.26
C SER A 248 -3.38 14.19 -2.35
N GLY A 249 -3.42 12.91 -2.74
CA GLY A 249 -2.29 12.03 -2.97
C GLY A 249 -2.73 10.65 -3.46
N HIS A 250 -1.78 9.82 -3.91
CA HIS A 250 -2.03 8.48 -4.41
C HIS A 250 -0.91 7.54 -3.95
N ALA A 251 -1.22 6.68 -2.99
CA ALA A 251 -0.34 5.62 -2.51
C ALA A 251 -0.78 4.29 -3.13
N VAL A 252 0.12 3.65 -3.85
CA VAL A 252 -0.11 2.31 -4.42
C VAL A 252 0.29 1.26 -3.39
N ASN A 253 -0.58 0.27 -3.15
CA ASN A 253 -0.25 -0.92 -2.39
C ASN A 253 0.31 -1.99 -3.34
N PRO A 254 1.61 -2.32 -3.26
CA PRO A 254 2.26 -3.27 -4.15
C PRO A 254 2.00 -4.72 -3.72
N MET A 255 2.45 -5.68 -4.52
CA MET A 255 2.41 -7.12 -4.19
C MET A 255 3.48 -7.50 -3.16
N ASN A 256 3.36 -8.71 -2.59
CA ASN A 256 4.46 -9.34 -1.87
C ASN A 256 5.69 -9.54 -2.75
N GLN A 257 5.51 -9.68 -4.07
CA GLN A 257 6.60 -9.72 -5.06
C GLN A 257 7.11 -8.30 -5.33
N SER A 258 8.23 -7.97 -4.70
CA SER A 258 8.85 -6.65 -4.69
C SER A 258 9.23 -6.15 -6.09
N THR A 259 9.91 -6.98 -6.86
CA THR A 259 10.45 -6.64 -8.18
C THR A 259 9.36 -6.59 -9.22
N LEU A 260 8.49 -7.60 -9.27
CA LEU A 260 7.38 -7.66 -10.21
C LEU A 260 6.40 -6.48 -10.07
N SER A 261 6.18 -6.00 -8.84
CA SER A 261 5.35 -4.82 -8.58
C SER A 261 5.83 -3.55 -9.29
N LYS A 262 7.15 -3.42 -9.53
CA LYS A 262 7.72 -2.27 -10.24
C LYS A 262 7.14 -2.13 -11.65
N ILE A 263 6.84 -3.24 -12.33
CA ILE A 263 6.25 -3.23 -13.68
C ILE A 263 4.94 -2.45 -13.67
N VAL A 264 4.01 -2.81 -12.77
CA VAL A 264 2.70 -2.17 -12.70
C VAL A 264 2.81 -0.68 -12.35
N LEU A 265 3.71 -0.31 -11.45
CA LEU A 265 3.92 1.11 -11.11
C LEU A 265 4.43 1.93 -12.29
N LEU A 266 5.33 1.39 -13.11
CA LEU A 266 5.77 2.06 -14.34
C LEU A 266 4.60 2.25 -15.31
N THR A 267 3.68 1.28 -15.42
CA THR A 267 2.49 1.44 -16.25
C THR A 267 1.54 2.51 -15.70
N LEU A 268 1.36 2.60 -14.38
CA LEU A 268 0.58 3.68 -13.76
C LEU A 268 1.21 5.04 -14.02
N LYS A 269 2.53 5.17 -13.85
CA LYS A 269 3.25 6.41 -14.15
C LYS A 269 3.07 6.80 -15.63
N ALA A 270 3.15 5.84 -16.54
CA ALA A 270 2.92 6.06 -17.96
C ALA A 270 1.47 6.46 -18.28
N ALA A 271 0.47 5.88 -17.62
CA ALA A 271 -0.94 6.26 -17.78
C ALA A 271 -1.17 7.72 -17.42
N PHE A 272 -0.55 8.12 -16.32
CA PHE A 272 -0.59 9.45 -15.79
C PHE A 272 0.14 10.49 -16.66
N ASP A 273 1.28 10.14 -17.24
CA ASP A 273 2.06 11.05 -18.07
C ASP A 273 1.50 11.18 -19.50
N LYS A 274 0.92 10.10 -20.04
CA LYS A 274 0.39 10.07 -21.41
C LYS A 274 -1.08 10.48 -21.50
N GLY A 275 -1.84 10.39 -20.41
CA GLY A 275 -3.26 10.69 -20.39
C GLY A 275 -4.03 9.94 -21.47
N ALA A 276 -4.73 10.67 -22.35
CA ALA A 276 -5.51 10.09 -23.44
C ALA A 276 -4.67 9.28 -24.45
N ALA A 277 -3.36 9.52 -24.55
CA ALA A 277 -2.45 8.79 -25.43
C ALA A 277 -1.87 7.51 -24.79
N TYR A 278 -2.35 7.13 -23.61
CA TYR A 278 -1.90 5.91 -22.94
C TYR A 278 -2.37 4.65 -23.68
N ASP A 279 -1.41 3.75 -23.94
CA ASP A 279 -1.64 2.45 -24.54
C ASP A 279 -1.18 1.39 -23.51
N PRO A 280 -2.11 0.65 -22.88
CA PRO A 280 -1.79 -0.30 -21.83
C PRO A 280 -0.83 -1.40 -22.29
N ALA A 281 -1.00 -1.95 -23.48
CA ALA A 281 -0.17 -3.05 -23.99
C ALA A 281 1.27 -2.58 -24.23
N LYS A 282 1.44 -1.41 -24.89
CA LYS A 282 2.77 -0.82 -25.07
C LYS A 282 3.40 -0.40 -23.75
N ALA A 283 2.60 0.05 -22.78
CA ALA A 283 3.09 0.41 -21.46
C ALA A 283 3.58 -0.81 -20.68
N PHE A 284 2.82 -1.91 -20.69
CA PHE A 284 3.23 -3.17 -20.09
C PHE A 284 4.57 -3.64 -20.66
N ARG A 285 4.69 -3.73 -21.99
CA ARG A 285 5.91 -4.20 -22.63
C ARG A 285 7.14 -3.35 -22.34
N ARG A 286 7.00 -2.03 -22.33
CA ARG A 286 8.09 -1.12 -21.92
C ARG A 286 8.44 -1.25 -20.45
N ALA A 287 7.45 -1.42 -19.58
CA ALA A 287 7.66 -1.55 -18.14
C ALA A 287 8.33 -2.88 -17.78
N ALA A 288 7.87 -3.99 -18.38
CA ALA A 288 8.46 -5.30 -18.21
C ALA A 288 9.92 -5.31 -18.68
N ASP A 289 10.20 -4.81 -19.89
CA ASP A 289 11.55 -4.68 -20.44
C ASP A 289 12.47 -3.77 -19.61
N ALA A 290 11.93 -2.75 -18.93
CA ALA A 290 12.71 -1.89 -18.04
C ALA A 290 13.06 -2.55 -16.68
N VAL A 291 12.30 -3.56 -16.27
CA VAL A 291 12.49 -4.28 -14.99
C VAL A 291 13.24 -5.58 -15.20
N THR A 292 12.97 -6.29 -16.30
CA THR A 292 13.59 -7.56 -16.68
C THR A 292 14.46 -7.37 -17.92
N CYS A 293 14.82 -8.44 -18.63
CA CYS A 293 15.35 -8.37 -19.98
C CYS A 293 14.20 -8.51 -20.99
N LYS A 294 14.49 -8.26 -22.26
CA LYS A 294 13.51 -8.29 -23.34
C LYS A 294 12.84 -9.65 -23.48
N GLU A 295 13.62 -10.73 -23.44
CA GLU A 295 13.14 -12.10 -23.60
C GLU A 295 12.18 -12.47 -22.46
N MET A 296 12.51 -12.13 -21.21
CA MET A 296 11.63 -12.37 -20.08
C MET A 296 10.37 -11.49 -20.17
N ALA A 297 10.46 -10.27 -20.68
CA ALA A 297 9.29 -9.41 -20.89
C ALA A 297 8.30 -10.01 -21.90
N GLU A 298 8.79 -10.71 -22.93
CA GLU A 298 7.97 -11.47 -23.89
C GLU A 298 7.25 -12.64 -23.20
N LEU A 299 7.98 -13.36 -22.35
CA LEU A 299 7.45 -14.49 -21.60
C LEU A 299 6.37 -14.06 -20.60
N LEU A 300 6.61 -12.95 -19.90
CA LEU A 300 5.63 -12.36 -18.99
C LEU A 300 4.34 -11.96 -19.72
N GLU A 301 4.44 -11.37 -20.92
CA GLU A 301 3.25 -11.02 -21.72
C GLU A 301 2.45 -12.27 -22.12
N ARG A 302 3.15 -13.32 -22.58
CA ARG A 302 2.55 -14.62 -22.93
C ARG A 302 1.80 -15.21 -21.74
N ASP A 303 2.37 -15.13 -20.55
CA ASP A 303 1.88 -15.80 -19.34
C ASP A 303 0.91 -14.97 -18.51
N LEU A 304 0.59 -13.74 -18.92
CA LEU A 304 -0.40 -12.90 -18.23
C LEU A 304 -1.72 -13.64 -17.92
N PRO A 305 -2.35 -14.41 -18.85
CA PRO A 305 -3.57 -15.15 -18.54
C PRO A 305 -3.37 -16.21 -17.44
N VAL A 306 -2.20 -16.86 -17.42
CA VAL A 306 -1.87 -17.84 -16.40
C VAL A 306 -1.76 -17.16 -15.03
N PHE A 307 -1.00 -16.09 -14.96
CA PHE A 307 -0.74 -15.36 -13.72
C PHE A 307 -1.95 -14.62 -13.16
N MET A 308 -2.82 -14.09 -14.03
CA MET A 308 -3.89 -13.18 -13.62
C MET A 308 -5.28 -13.80 -13.62
N ASP A 309 -5.54 -14.82 -14.44
CA ASP A 309 -6.88 -15.39 -14.60
C ASP A 309 -6.97 -16.82 -14.08
N LYS A 310 -5.95 -17.64 -14.38
CA LYS A 310 -5.92 -19.04 -13.96
C LYS A 310 -5.47 -19.19 -12.51
N GLY A 311 -4.33 -18.57 -12.17
CA GLY A 311 -3.75 -18.60 -10.84
C GLY A 311 -3.14 -19.96 -10.46
N LEU A 312 -2.40 -19.96 -9.34
CA LEU A 312 -1.57 -21.06 -8.87
C LEU A 312 -2.37 -22.34 -8.62
N ASP A 313 -3.52 -22.24 -7.95
CA ASP A 313 -4.29 -23.43 -7.52
C ASP A 313 -4.94 -24.19 -8.69
N ALA A 314 -5.08 -23.55 -9.87
CA ALA A 314 -5.64 -24.17 -11.07
C ALA A 314 -4.57 -24.71 -12.04
N LEU A 315 -3.29 -24.52 -11.76
CA LEU A 315 -2.21 -25.06 -12.58
C LEU A 315 -2.11 -26.58 -12.44
N THR A 316 -2.00 -27.28 -13.57
CA THR A 316 -1.60 -28.69 -13.55
C THR A 316 -0.13 -28.82 -13.16
N GLN A 317 0.28 -30.03 -12.76
CA GLN A 317 1.69 -30.31 -12.47
C GLN A 317 2.59 -30.05 -13.69
N ALA A 318 2.13 -30.42 -14.90
CA ALA A 318 2.89 -30.21 -16.13
C ALA A 318 3.07 -28.72 -16.44
N GLU A 319 2.03 -27.90 -16.28
CA GLU A 319 2.12 -26.45 -16.47
C GLU A 319 3.02 -25.80 -15.43
N THR A 320 2.91 -26.22 -14.16
CA THR A 320 3.80 -25.72 -13.09
C THR A 320 5.27 -26.00 -13.38
N VAL A 321 5.59 -27.21 -13.86
CA VAL A 321 6.97 -27.59 -14.23
C VAL A 321 7.45 -26.76 -15.42
N ALA A 322 6.66 -26.66 -16.49
CA ALA A 322 7.02 -25.90 -17.68
C ALA A 322 7.29 -24.42 -17.36
N LEU A 323 6.39 -23.78 -16.61
CA LEU A 323 6.60 -22.39 -16.16
C LEU A 323 7.86 -22.27 -15.30
N ARG A 324 8.08 -23.21 -14.37
CA ARG A 324 9.26 -23.17 -13.52
C ARG A 324 10.54 -23.28 -14.35
N GLU A 325 10.59 -24.15 -15.34
CA GLU A 325 11.74 -24.29 -16.25
C GLU A 325 11.98 -22.99 -17.04
N ASP A 326 10.92 -22.44 -17.63
CA ASP A 326 10.92 -21.18 -18.37
C ASP A 326 11.53 -20.02 -17.55
N TYR A 327 11.14 -19.87 -16.29
CA TYR A 327 11.64 -18.78 -15.43
C TYR A 327 12.96 -19.12 -14.73
N THR A 328 13.28 -20.39 -14.48
CA THR A 328 14.56 -20.81 -13.88
C THR A 328 15.74 -20.43 -14.77
N TYR A 329 15.53 -20.43 -16.10
CA TYR A 329 16.51 -19.98 -17.10
C TYR A 329 17.11 -18.59 -16.77
N PHE A 330 16.32 -17.71 -16.15
CA PHE A 330 16.70 -16.34 -15.88
C PHE A 330 17.30 -16.09 -14.48
N LEU A 331 17.40 -17.09 -13.60
CA LEU A 331 17.79 -16.86 -12.18
C LEU A 331 19.16 -16.21 -11.99
N GLU A 332 20.10 -16.50 -12.89
CA GLU A 332 21.47 -15.96 -12.87
C GLU A 332 21.63 -14.72 -13.76
N ALA A 333 20.54 -14.24 -14.40
CA ALA A 333 20.57 -13.06 -15.24
C ALA A 333 20.82 -11.80 -14.41
N ARG A 334 21.79 -10.99 -14.87
CA ARG A 334 22.21 -9.74 -14.21
C ARG A 334 21.74 -8.47 -14.93
N GLU A 335 21.07 -8.62 -16.06
CA GLU A 335 20.45 -7.49 -16.75
C GLU A 335 19.25 -6.99 -15.95
N ASN A 336 19.19 -5.68 -15.68
CA ASN A 336 18.16 -5.04 -14.87
C ASN A 336 17.93 -5.80 -13.54
N ASP A 337 16.67 -6.07 -13.17
CA ASP A 337 16.30 -6.91 -12.03
C ASP A 337 15.79 -8.30 -12.48
N THR A 338 16.19 -8.77 -13.67
CA THR A 338 15.68 -10.02 -14.30
C THR A 338 15.76 -11.23 -13.38
N GLY A 339 16.94 -11.52 -12.81
CA GLY A 339 17.10 -12.66 -11.91
C GLY A 339 16.28 -12.57 -10.62
N LYS A 340 16.00 -11.35 -10.14
CA LYS A 340 15.12 -11.13 -8.97
C LYS A 340 13.66 -11.39 -9.33
N ALA A 341 13.19 -10.84 -10.45
CA ALA A 341 11.83 -11.06 -10.95
C ALA A 341 11.57 -12.55 -11.23
N ALA A 342 12.54 -13.25 -11.85
CA ALA A 342 12.46 -14.68 -12.11
C ALA A 342 12.36 -15.49 -10.81
N ARG A 343 13.16 -15.12 -9.80
CA ARG A 343 13.12 -15.76 -8.48
C ARG A 343 11.76 -15.58 -7.80
N GLU A 344 11.15 -14.40 -7.88
CA GLU A 344 9.80 -14.15 -7.34
C GLU A 344 8.75 -15.06 -7.98
N ILE A 345 8.83 -15.33 -9.29
CA ILE A 345 7.92 -16.25 -9.99
C ILE A 345 8.17 -17.70 -9.57
N VAL A 346 9.43 -18.14 -9.51
CA VAL A 346 9.79 -19.50 -9.08
C VAL A 346 9.36 -19.74 -7.63
N ASP A 347 9.56 -18.76 -6.75
CA ASP A 347 9.14 -18.82 -5.35
C ASP A 347 7.60 -18.85 -5.25
N TRP A 348 6.89 -18.09 -6.06
CA TRP A 348 5.43 -18.13 -6.13
C TRP A 348 4.91 -19.50 -6.61
N LEU A 349 5.51 -20.08 -7.66
CA LEU A 349 5.24 -21.44 -8.14
C LEU A 349 5.57 -22.54 -7.10
N SER A 350 6.37 -22.22 -6.08
CA SER A 350 6.67 -23.11 -4.95
C SER A 350 5.69 -22.96 -3.79
N GLY A 351 4.79 -21.97 -3.85
CA GLY A 351 3.84 -21.65 -2.79
C GLY A 351 4.39 -20.75 -1.68
N ARG A 352 5.62 -20.22 -1.79
CA ARG A 352 6.27 -19.39 -0.77
C ARG A 352 5.40 -18.21 -0.32
N TYR A 353 4.73 -17.56 -1.27
CA TYR A 353 3.89 -16.38 -1.02
C TYR A 353 2.46 -16.70 -0.58
N THR A 354 2.14 -17.97 -0.30
CA THR A 354 0.79 -18.35 0.14
C THR A 354 0.50 -17.74 1.51
N VAL A 355 -0.46 -16.81 1.56
CA VAL A 355 -0.94 -16.22 2.81
C VAL A 355 -2.12 -17.07 3.31
N THR A 356 -1.95 -17.75 4.45
CA THR A 356 -3.05 -18.53 5.04
C THR A 356 -4.06 -17.62 5.75
N LYS A 357 -5.26 -18.12 5.99
CA LYS A 357 -6.29 -17.41 6.77
C LYS A 357 -5.78 -17.07 8.18
N ASP A 358 -5.03 -17.98 8.80
CA ASP A 358 -4.48 -17.77 10.14
C ASP A 358 -3.39 -16.70 10.16
N LEU A 359 -2.50 -16.69 9.15
CA LEU A 359 -1.51 -15.62 9.01
C LEU A 359 -2.19 -14.27 8.82
N PHE A 360 -3.21 -14.22 7.96
CA PHE A 360 -3.98 -13.00 7.71
C PHE A 360 -4.65 -12.45 8.99
N LEU A 361 -5.23 -13.31 9.82
CA LEU A 361 -5.89 -12.91 11.06
C LEU A 361 -4.90 -12.55 12.20
N THR A 362 -3.69 -13.09 12.17
CA THR A 362 -2.67 -12.87 13.21
C THR A 362 -1.80 -11.64 12.94
N GLN A 363 -1.69 -11.21 11.70
CA GLN A 363 -1.08 -9.93 11.34
C GLN A 363 -1.98 -8.76 11.68
#